data_AF-A0A143PN48-F1
#
_entry.id   AF-A0A143PN48-F1
#
_cell.length_a   1.000
_cell.length_b   1.000
_cell.length_c   1.000
_cell.angle_alpha   90.00
_cell.angle_beta   90.00
_cell.angle_gamma   90.00
#
_symmetry.space_group_name_H-M   'P 1'
#
loop_
_entity.id
_entity.type
_entity.pdbx_description
1 polymer ?
#
loop_
_entity_poly.entity_id
_entity_poly.type
_entity_poly.pdbx_seq_one_letter_code
_entity_poly.pdbx_strand_id
1 'polypeptide(L)'
;MGVQRDTIHQGSCDGDQLIGGYFDEHPWGTFDAPVIVEDPAFPGVKQWPSAFTISDEIYQIKNFSRTTTRVLVRLDPSKLDLNNPRVYRTDADFAVTWARMYGQGRVFYSTLGHVEANWDRPEMQTMIAEAIMRRASLSVGARMNFSATAPPTP
;
A
#
# COMPACT_ATOMS: atom_id res chain seq x y z
N MET A 1 -21.41 6.30 13.94
CA MET A 1 -20.46 6.64 12.86
C MET A 1 -19.12 6.89 13.51
N GLY A 2 -18.25 5.88 13.52
CA GLY A 2 -16.86 6.06 13.95
C GLY A 2 -16.13 6.81 12.85
N VAL A 3 -15.33 7.81 13.22
CA VAL A 3 -14.42 8.47 12.29
C VAL A 3 -13.31 7.46 11.99
N GLN A 4 -13.28 6.88 10.78
CA GLN A 4 -12.13 6.14 10.27
C GLN A 4 -10.94 7.11 10.21
N ARG A 5 -9.88 6.80 10.96
CA ARG A 5 -8.72 7.71 11.16
C ARG A 5 -7.61 7.47 10.13
N ASP A 6 -7.83 6.51 9.24
CA ASP A 6 -6.91 5.91 8.27
C ASP A 6 -7.19 6.35 6.82
N THR A 7 -8.23 7.17 6.61
CA THR A 7 -8.68 7.61 5.28
C THR A 7 -8.05 8.94 4.86
N ILE A 8 -7.55 9.00 3.62
CA ILE A 8 -7.12 10.26 2.98
C ILE A 8 -8.16 10.65 1.94
N HIS A 9 -8.76 11.83 2.11
CA HIS A 9 -9.78 12.36 1.21
C HIS A 9 -9.20 13.28 0.14
N GLN A 10 -9.86 13.32 -1.03
CA GLN A 10 -9.54 14.25 -2.11
C GLN A 10 -9.56 15.71 -1.61
N GLY A 11 -8.56 16.51 -2.00
CA GLY A 11 -8.50 17.95 -1.68
C GLY A 11 -7.77 18.30 -0.38
N SER A 12 -7.17 17.34 0.33
CA SER A 12 -6.18 17.64 1.38
C SER A 12 -4.95 18.31 0.76
N CYS A 13 -4.44 19.40 1.34
CA CYS A 13 -3.34 20.24 0.86
C CYS A 13 -2.04 19.47 0.52
N ASP A 14 -2.01 18.81 -0.65
CA ASP A 14 -0.98 17.90 -1.18
C ASP A 14 -0.95 16.48 -0.60
N GLY A 15 -1.93 16.08 0.24
CA GLY A 15 -1.92 14.76 0.90
C GLY A 15 -2.04 13.57 -0.05
N ASP A 16 -2.83 13.71 -1.11
CA ASP A 16 -2.97 12.73 -2.18
C ASP A 16 -1.67 12.62 -3.00
N GLN A 17 -1.01 13.75 -3.27
CA GLN A 17 0.29 13.77 -3.94
C GLN A 17 1.41 13.23 -3.06
N LEU A 18 1.33 13.40 -1.73
CA LEU A 18 2.30 12.87 -0.77
C LEU A 18 2.23 11.35 -0.69
N ILE A 19 1.02 10.80 -0.63
CA ILE A 19 0.82 9.35 -0.45
C ILE A 19 0.78 8.61 -1.78
N GLY A 20 0.48 9.31 -2.88
CA GLY A 20 0.48 8.76 -4.24
C GLY A 20 -0.90 8.26 -4.69
N GLY A 21 -1.96 8.80 -4.08
CA GLY A 21 -3.36 8.46 -4.33
C GLY A 21 -4.23 8.84 -3.13
N TYR A 22 -5.54 8.67 -3.28
CA TYR A 22 -6.52 8.89 -2.20
C TYR A 22 -7.55 7.77 -2.15
N PHE A 23 -8.22 7.66 -1.02
CA PHE A 23 -9.24 6.64 -0.78
C PHE A 23 -10.36 6.70 -1.82
N ASP A 24 -10.74 5.56 -2.35
CA ASP A 24 -11.77 5.45 -3.39
C ASP A 24 -12.68 4.24 -3.17
N GLU A 25 -12.98 3.89 -1.91
CA GLU A 25 -13.86 2.81 -1.42
C GLU A 25 -13.13 1.66 -0.71
N HIS A 26 -13.91 0.89 0.05
CA HIS A 26 -13.49 -0.33 0.77
C HIS A 26 -14.45 -1.49 0.42
N PRO A 27 -14.35 -2.05 -0.79
CA PRO A 27 -15.44 -2.82 -1.41
C PRO A 27 -15.87 -4.06 -0.61
N TRP A 28 -14.94 -4.67 0.12
CA TRP A 28 -15.14 -5.93 0.83
C TRP A 28 -15.37 -5.76 2.35
N GLY A 29 -15.36 -4.53 2.88
CA GLY A 29 -15.42 -4.27 4.32
C GLY A 29 -14.27 -4.95 5.07
N THR A 30 -14.51 -5.37 6.32
CA THR A 30 -13.58 -6.26 7.04
C THR A 30 -13.76 -7.70 6.54
N PHE A 31 -12.72 -8.28 5.98
CA PHE A 31 -12.75 -9.61 5.36
C PHE A 31 -11.41 -10.32 5.48
N ASP A 32 -11.39 -11.61 5.17
CA ASP A 32 -10.16 -12.39 5.08
C ASP A 32 -9.41 -12.05 3.78
N ALA A 33 -8.63 -10.96 3.83
CA ALA A 33 -7.93 -10.40 2.69
C ALA A 33 -6.80 -11.30 2.20
N PRO A 34 -6.87 -11.82 0.95
CA PRO A 34 -5.78 -12.58 0.36
C PRO A 34 -4.73 -11.59 -0.18
N VAL A 35 -3.53 -11.64 0.37
CA VAL A 35 -2.44 -10.71 0.04
C VAL A 35 -1.21 -11.44 -0.51
N ILE A 36 -0.50 -10.75 -1.39
CA ILE A 36 0.75 -11.19 -2.01
C ILE A 36 1.84 -10.17 -1.68
N VAL A 37 2.98 -10.67 -1.20
CA VAL A 37 4.20 -9.89 -1.06
C VAL A 37 4.85 -9.79 -2.44
N GLU A 38 4.81 -8.60 -3.03
CA GLU A 38 5.29 -8.37 -4.40
C GLU A 38 6.80 -8.12 -4.43
N ASP A 39 7.33 -7.50 -3.36
CA ASP A 39 8.74 -7.13 -3.27
C ASP A 39 9.38 -7.64 -1.96
N PRO A 40 9.74 -8.94 -1.90
CA PRO A 40 10.33 -9.55 -0.71
C PRO A 40 11.74 -9.02 -0.41
N ALA A 41 12.36 -8.24 -1.31
CA ALA A 41 13.66 -7.63 -1.05
C ALA A 41 13.56 -6.45 -0.06
N PHE A 42 12.37 -5.87 0.10
CA PHE A 42 12.14 -4.80 1.07
C PHE A 42 12.11 -5.39 2.50
N PRO A 43 13.06 -5.03 3.40
CA PRO A 43 13.17 -5.57 4.76
C PRO A 43 11.91 -5.50 5.59
N GLY A 44 11.12 -4.43 5.46
CA GLY A 44 9.85 -4.32 6.18
C GLY A 44 8.81 -5.37 5.77
N VAL A 45 9.01 -6.13 4.69
CA VAL A 45 8.10 -7.23 4.31
C VAL A 45 8.77 -8.60 4.26
N LYS A 46 10.05 -8.72 4.60
CA LYS A 46 10.81 -9.98 4.52
C LYS A 46 10.30 -11.08 5.45
N GLN A 47 9.76 -10.68 6.59
CA GLN A 47 9.23 -11.54 7.62
C GLN A 47 7.85 -12.12 7.27
N TRP A 48 7.19 -11.59 6.24
CA TRP A 48 5.92 -12.12 5.76
C TRP A 48 6.14 -13.28 4.78
N PRO A 49 5.26 -14.29 4.76
CA PRO A 49 5.20 -15.27 3.67
C PRO A 49 4.96 -14.58 2.32
N SER A 50 5.35 -15.23 1.22
CA SER A 50 5.14 -14.68 -0.14
C SER A 50 3.68 -14.41 -0.48
N ALA A 51 2.76 -15.14 0.15
CA ALA A 51 1.32 -14.88 0.13
C ALA A 51 0.71 -15.35 1.45
N PHE A 52 -0.30 -14.62 1.95
CA PHE A 52 -0.98 -14.95 3.20
C PHE A 52 -2.40 -14.36 3.20
N THR A 53 -3.16 -14.70 4.24
CA THR A 53 -4.49 -14.14 4.49
C THR A 53 -4.47 -13.38 5.82
N ILE A 54 -5.09 -12.22 5.84
CA ILE A 54 -5.21 -11.38 7.03
C ILE A 54 -6.62 -10.81 7.11
N SER A 55 -7.23 -10.86 8.30
CA SER A 55 -8.52 -10.21 8.52
C SER A 55 -8.28 -8.71 8.67
N ASP A 56 -8.74 -7.92 7.70
CA ASP A 56 -8.55 -6.47 7.70
C ASP A 56 -9.59 -5.78 6.79
N GLU A 57 -9.64 -4.46 6.82
CA GLU A 57 -10.42 -3.64 5.89
C GLU A 57 -9.48 -2.98 4.87
N ILE A 58 -9.55 -3.39 3.61
CA ILE A 58 -8.61 -2.95 2.57
C ILE A 58 -9.27 -1.96 1.61
N TYR A 59 -8.60 -0.84 1.39
CA TYR A 59 -9.05 0.23 0.51
C TYR A 59 -8.59 0.02 -0.93
N GLN A 60 -9.43 0.41 -1.89
CA GLN A 60 -8.97 0.71 -3.23
C GLN A 60 -8.59 2.19 -3.32
N ILE A 61 -7.55 2.48 -4.10
CA ILE A 61 -6.91 3.80 -4.16
C ILE A 61 -7.07 4.37 -5.56
N LYS A 62 -7.56 5.61 -5.64
CA LYS A 62 -7.68 6.36 -6.89
C LYS A 62 -6.47 7.25 -7.13
N ASN A 63 -6.23 7.54 -8.40
CA ASN A 63 -5.05 8.27 -8.89
C ASN A 63 -3.73 7.61 -8.46
N PHE A 64 -3.75 6.28 -8.27
CA PHE A 64 -2.58 5.48 -7.95
C PHE A 64 -1.80 5.14 -9.22
N SER A 65 -0.46 5.21 -9.16
CA SER A 65 0.41 4.80 -10.26
C SER A 65 1.62 4.02 -9.76
N ARG A 66 1.89 2.88 -10.40
CA ARG A 66 3.09 2.06 -10.19
C ARG A 66 4.38 2.71 -10.71
N THR A 67 4.29 3.74 -11.54
CA THR A 67 5.49 4.45 -12.04
C THR A 67 6.12 5.35 -10.98
N THR A 68 5.34 5.77 -9.99
CA THR A 68 5.77 6.68 -8.92
C THR A 68 5.73 6.02 -7.54
N THR A 69 5.42 4.72 -7.47
CA THR A 69 5.31 3.95 -6.23
C THR A 69 5.99 2.59 -6.38
N ARG A 70 6.64 2.14 -5.30
CA ARG A 70 7.14 0.79 -5.14
C ARG A 70 6.13 0.01 -4.30
N VAL A 71 5.29 -0.80 -4.96
CA VAL A 71 4.34 -1.68 -4.28
C VAL A 71 5.10 -2.78 -3.55
N LEU A 72 4.77 -2.99 -2.28
CA LEU A 72 5.40 -3.99 -1.42
C LEU A 72 4.46 -5.16 -1.17
N VAL A 73 3.18 -4.84 -0.94
CA VAL A 73 2.09 -5.80 -0.71
C VAL A 73 0.88 -5.36 -1.51
N ARG A 74 0.16 -6.31 -2.09
CA ARG A 74 -1.11 -6.09 -2.80
C ARG A 74 -2.10 -7.20 -2.52
N LEU A 75 -3.38 -6.98 -2.81
CA LEU A 75 -4.36 -8.07 -2.84
C LEU A 75 -4.08 -9.02 -4.02
N ASP A 76 -4.53 -10.26 -3.85
CA ASP A 76 -4.62 -11.28 -4.90
C ASP A 76 -5.97 -11.16 -5.62
N PRO A 77 -6.05 -10.49 -6.80
CA PRO A 77 -7.32 -10.27 -7.48
C PRO A 77 -7.99 -11.57 -7.95
N SER A 78 -7.24 -12.67 -8.08
CA SER A 78 -7.80 -13.98 -8.46
C SER A 78 -8.70 -14.59 -7.38
N LYS A 79 -8.65 -14.04 -6.16
CA LYS A 79 -9.40 -14.50 -4.99
C LYS A 79 -10.41 -13.47 -4.48
N LEU A 80 -10.65 -12.41 -5.25
CA LEU A 80 -11.59 -11.35 -4.90
C LEU A 80 -12.86 -11.45 -5.75
N ASP A 81 -13.98 -11.03 -5.17
CA ASP A 81 -15.18 -10.73 -5.95
C ASP A 81 -15.01 -9.36 -6.64
N LEU A 82 -14.60 -9.40 -7.91
CA LEU A 82 -14.44 -8.21 -8.75
C LEU A 82 -15.76 -7.73 -9.40
N ASN A 83 -16.86 -8.49 -9.27
CA ASN A 83 -18.17 -8.07 -9.77
C ASN A 83 -18.91 -7.15 -8.79
N ASN A 84 -18.35 -6.96 -7.60
CA ASN A 84 -18.88 -6.05 -6.61
C ASN A 84 -18.95 -4.63 -7.19
N PRO A 85 -20.13 -3.97 -7.20
CA PRO A 85 -20.31 -2.67 -7.83
C PRO A 85 -19.51 -1.54 -7.14
N ARG A 86 -18.94 -1.80 -5.96
CA ARG A 86 -18.04 -0.89 -5.24
C ARG A 86 -16.58 -0.99 -5.70
N VAL A 87 -16.24 -1.99 -6.51
CA VAL A 87 -14.91 -2.11 -7.13
C VAL A 87 -14.85 -1.17 -8.34
N TYR A 88 -14.08 -0.10 -8.22
CA TYR A 88 -13.98 0.93 -9.27
C TYR A 88 -12.71 0.78 -10.11
N ARG A 89 -11.67 0.13 -9.58
CA ARG A 89 -10.44 -0.15 -10.33
C ARG A 89 -10.67 -1.28 -11.34
N THR A 90 -10.55 -0.96 -12.62
CA THR A 90 -10.76 -1.89 -13.74
C THR A 90 -9.52 -2.68 -14.13
N ASP A 91 -8.34 -2.27 -13.65
CA ASP A 91 -7.06 -2.93 -13.91
C ASP A 91 -6.69 -3.99 -12.87
N ALA A 92 -7.59 -4.27 -11.91
CA ALA A 92 -7.48 -5.31 -10.89
C ALA A 92 -6.19 -5.24 -10.03
N ASP A 93 -5.60 -4.05 -9.93
CA ASP A 93 -4.41 -3.82 -9.13
C ASP A 93 -4.80 -3.13 -7.82
N PHE A 94 -4.60 -3.80 -6.69
CA PHE A 94 -5.04 -3.29 -5.39
C PHE A 94 -3.85 -3.28 -4.43
N ALA A 95 -3.07 -2.20 -4.48
CA ALA A 95 -1.93 -2.00 -3.59
C ALA A 95 -2.42 -1.85 -2.13
N VAL A 96 -1.79 -2.60 -1.23
CA VAL A 96 -2.07 -2.61 0.21
C VAL A 96 -1.00 -1.83 0.95
N THR A 97 0.27 -2.06 0.61
CA THR A 97 1.41 -1.38 1.22
C THR A 97 2.38 -0.96 0.14
N TRP A 98 2.84 0.28 0.19
CA TRP A 98 3.81 0.80 -0.78
C TRP A 98 4.76 1.82 -0.16
N ALA A 99 5.87 2.03 -0.87
CA ALA A 99 6.84 3.08 -0.57
C ALA A 99 7.04 4.00 -1.78
N ARG A 100 7.25 5.29 -1.55
CA ARG A 100 7.55 6.26 -2.61
C ARG A 100 8.39 7.43 -2.12
N MET A 101 8.88 8.21 -3.08
CA MET A 101 9.51 9.50 -2.81
C MET A 101 8.50 10.63 -2.99
N TYR A 102 8.54 11.63 -2.11
CA TYR A 102 7.83 12.90 -2.27
C TYR A 102 8.82 14.04 -1.99
N GLY A 103 9.23 14.76 -3.03
CA GLY A 103 10.39 15.64 -2.97
C GLY A 103 11.65 14.87 -2.52
N GLN A 104 12.28 15.31 -1.44
CA GLN A 104 13.41 14.62 -0.81
C GLN A 104 12.96 13.65 0.32
N GLY A 105 11.66 13.66 0.65
CA GLY A 105 11.06 12.84 1.68
C GLY A 105 10.76 11.42 1.20
N ARG A 106 10.73 10.49 2.15
CA ARG A 106 10.31 9.11 1.94
C ARG A 106 8.95 8.91 2.57
N VAL A 107 8.06 8.29 1.82
CA VAL A 107 6.71 7.97 2.25
C VAL A 107 6.56 6.46 2.23
N PHE A 108 6.13 5.92 3.36
CA PHE A 108 5.67 4.55 3.49
C PHE A 108 4.20 4.62 3.88
N TYR A 109 3.36 3.86 3.20
CA TYR A 109 1.94 3.81 3.46
C TYR A 109 1.46 2.36 3.45
N SER A 110 0.55 2.05 4.36
CA SER A 110 -0.07 0.74 4.51
C SER A 110 -1.55 0.94 4.82
N THR A 111 -2.44 0.26 4.10
CA THR A 111 -3.87 0.19 4.40
C THR A 111 -4.17 -0.83 5.50
N LEU A 112 -3.22 -1.70 5.85
CA LEU A 112 -3.37 -2.63 6.96
C LEU A 112 -3.44 -1.89 8.29
N GLY A 113 -4.28 -2.40 9.21
CA GLY A 113 -4.36 -1.92 10.59
C GLY A 113 -5.74 -1.47 11.05
N HIS A 114 -6.81 -1.73 10.28
CA HIS A 114 -8.17 -1.46 10.72
C HIS A 114 -8.54 -2.34 11.92
N VAL A 115 -8.16 -3.62 11.87
CA VAL A 115 -8.34 -4.56 12.97
C VAL A 115 -7.22 -4.38 14.01
N GLU A 116 -7.59 -4.05 15.24
CA GLU A 116 -6.65 -3.76 16.34
C GLU A 116 -5.65 -4.90 16.57
N ALA A 117 -6.10 -6.15 16.51
CA ALA A 117 -5.25 -7.33 16.69
C ALA A 117 -4.11 -7.45 15.66
N ASN A 118 -4.22 -6.78 14.50
CA ASN A 118 -3.13 -6.78 13.51
C ASN A 118 -1.90 -6.03 14.03
N TRP A 119 -2.06 -5.08 14.95
CA TRP A 119 -0.95 -4.33 15.58
C TRP A 119 -0.12 -5.17 16.55
N ASP A 120 -0.68 -6.27 17.07
CA ASP A 120 0.02 -7.20 17.96
C ASP A 120 0.85 -8.25 17.19
N ARG A 121 0.71 -8.30 15.85
CA ARG A 121 1.48 -9.23 15.02
C ARG A 121 2.96 -8.82 14.98
N PRO A 122 3.92 -9.72 15.31
CA PRO A 122 5.34 -9.43 15.19
C PRO A 122 5.75 -8.97 13.79
N GLU A 123 5.10 -9.52 12.75
CA GLU A 123 5.35 -9.15 11.36
C GLU A 123 4.90 -7.73 11.05
N MET A 124 3.77 -7.28 11.61
CA MET A 124 3.27 -5.90 11.46
C MET A 124 4.18 -4.91 12.19
N GLN A 125 4.56 -5.22 13.43
CA GLN A 125 5.47 -4.38 14.22
C GLN A 125 6.84 -4.24 13.55
N THR A 126 7.39 -5.35 13.03
CA THR A 126 8.64 -5.35 12.28
C THR A 126 8.52 -4.51 11.01
N MET A 127 7.41 -4.60 10.28
CA MET A 127 7.18 -3.82 9.07
C MET A 127 7.23 -2.32 9.33
N ILE A 128 6.52 -1.87 10.37
CA ILE A 128 6.47 -0.46 10.77
C ILE A 128 7.83 0.01 11.30
N ALA A 129 8.49 -0.80 12.14
CA ALA A 129 9.82 -0.48 12.67
C ALA A 129 10.85 -0.31 11.54
N GLU A 130 10.90 -1.23 10.58
CA GLU A 130 11.79 -1.15 9.42
C GLU A 130 11.47 0.06 8.52
N ALA A 131 10.18 0.38 8.33
CA ALA A 131 9.77 1.56 7.59
C ALA A 131 10.28 2.86 8.26
N ILE A 132 10.22 2.94 9.59
CA ILE A 132 10.71 4.09 10.38
C ILE A 132 12.24 4.12 10.40
N MET A 133 12.92 3.00 10.70
CA MET A 133 14.39 2.93 10.79
C MET A 133 15.05 3.26 9.45
N ARG A 134 14.40 2.95 8.33
CA ARG A 134 14.89 3.35 6.99
C ARG A 134 14.77 4.85 6.69
N ARG A 135 14.06 5.63 7.52
CA ARG A 135 14.21 7.09 7.55
C ARG A 135 15.53 7.50 8.23
N ALA A 136 16.03 6.72 9.18
CA ALA A 136 17.24 7.02 9.95
C ALA A 136 18.54 6.52 9.29
N SER A 137 18.51 5.41 8.53
CA SER A 137 19.73 4.69 8.12
C SER A 137 20.18 4.85 6.66
N LEU A 138 19.60 5.76 5.87
CA LEU A 138 20.08 6.02 4.51
C LEU A 138 20.49 7.49 4.39
N SER A 139 21.79 7.70 4.46
CA SER A 139 22.45 8.96 4.12
C SER A 139 21.95 9.51 2.79
N VAL A 140 21.75 10.83 2.76
CA VAL A 140 21.44 11.65 1.57
C VAL A 140 22.38 11.24 0.43
N GLY A 141 21.90 10.44 -0.53
CA GLY A 141 22.73 9.99 -1.65
C GLY A 141 22.31 8.68 -2.34
N ALA A 142 21.57 7.80 -1.66
CA ALA A 142 21.04 6.60 -2.31
C ALA A 142 19.86 6.95 -3.23
N ARG A 143 20.14 7.27 -4.50
CA ARG A 143 19.13 7.40 -5.56
C ARG A 143 18.42 6.06 -5.72
N MET A 144 17.13 6.01 -5.36
CA MET A 144 16.25 4.95 -5.82
C MET A 144 16.03 5.18 -7.32
N ASN A 145 16.80 4.49 -8.17
CA ASN A 145 16.64 4.57 -9.62
C ASN A 145 15.34 3.88 -10.02
N PHE A 146 14.25 4.64 -10.15
CA PHE A 146 13.07 4.18 -10.84
C PHE A 146 13.33 4.26 -12.35
N SER A 147 13.69 3.15 -12.97
CA SER A 147 13.64 3.01 -14.44
C SER A 147 12.17 2.84 -14.84
N ALA A 148 11.47 3.94 -15.10
CA ALA A 148 10.21 3.91 -15.80
C ALA A 148 10.49 3.55 -17.27
N THR A 149 10.28 2.28 -17.65
CA THR A 149 10.12 1.94 -19.07
C THR A 149 8.76 2.47 -19.51
N ALA A 150 8.76 3.44 -20.43
CA ALA A 150 7.55 3.98 -21.02
C ALA A 150 6.73 2.86 -21.71
N PRO A 151 5.39 2.91 -21.65
CA PRO A 151 4.56 1.96 -22.38
C PRO A 151 4.76 2.13 -23.90
N PRO A 152 4.65 1.06 -24.70
CA PRO A 152 4.73 1.16 -26.15
C PRO A 152 3.58 2.04 -26.68
N THR A 153 3.93 3.01 -27.52
CA THR A 153 2.98 3.83 -28.28
C THR A 153 2.24 2.99 -29.33
N PRO A 154 1.03 3.39 -29.75
CA PRO A 154 0.20 2.66 -30.70
C PRO A 154 0.85 2.43 -32.06
#